data_AF-A0A7J2I2N7-F1
#
_entry.id   AF-A0A7J2I2N7-F1
#
_cell.length_a   1.000
_cell.length_b   1.000
_cell.length_c   1.000
_cell.angle_alpha   90.00
_cell.angle_beta   90.00
_cell.angle_gamma   90.00
#
_symmetry.space_group_name_H-M   'P 1'
#
loop_
_entity.id
_entity.type
_entity.pdbx_description
1 polymer ?
#
loop_
_entity_poly.entity_id
_entity_poly.type
_entity_poly.pdbx_seq_one_letter_code
_entity_poly.pdbx_strand_id
1 'polypeptide(L)'
;MEKRIQKQQELFTEKPSEKSIPQKDGFVQVIEEAKRRAEVIEKLKQIVLQVTRKEDWIDYGEPYLTASGAKRIARIFGVSWKIEEPSIEEFEDGHFQYTCFGKFSFAGVEITETGVASSRDKMLSGMP
;
A
#
# COMPACT_ATOMS: atom_id res chain seq x y z
N MET A 1 -18.09 -17.12 11.85
CA MET A 1 -16.85 -16.74 11.14
C MET A 1 -16.83 -17.25 9.71
N GLU A 2 -17.35 -18.46 9.47
CA GLU A 2 -17.46 -19.11 8.14
C GLU A 2 -18.24 -18.31 7.08
N LYS A 3 -19.30 -17.59 7.48
CA LYS A 3 -20.12 -16.79 6.53
C LYS A 3 -19.36 -15.65 5.85
N ARG A 4 -18.28 -15.13 6.45
CA ARG A 4 -17.45 -14.05 5.86
C ARG A 4 -16.48 -14.59 4.80
N ILE A 5 -15.95 -15.80 5.03
CA ILE A 5 -15.03 -16.47 4.12
C ILE A 5 -15.77 -16.93 2.85
N GLN A 6 -17.00 -17.44 3.01
CA GLN A 6 -17.85 -17.80 1.87
C GLN A 6 -18.22 -16.59 1.00
N LYS A 7 -18.56 -15.45 1.61
CA LYS A 7 -18.88 -14.21 0.88
C LYS A 7 -17.66 -13.62 0.13
N GLN A 8 -16.46 -13.80 0.66
CA GLN A 8 -15.23 -13.39 -0.03
C GLN A 8 -14.88 -14.35 -1.18
N GLN A 9 -15.09 -15.66 -1.03
CA GLN A 9 -14.87 -16.63 -2.11
C GLN A 9 -15.85 -16.44 -3.28
N GLU A 10 -17.12 -16.10 -3.02
CA GLU A 10 -18.10 -15.79 -4.07
C GLU A 10 -17.73 -14.54 -4.88
N LEU A 11 -17.08 -13.55 -4.26
CA LEU A 11 -16.65 -12.31 -4.92
C LEU A 11 -15.54 -12.53 -5.99
N PHE A 12 -14.77 -13.62 -5.88
CA PHE A 12 -13.69 -13.97 -6.82
C PHE A 12 -14.11 -15.01 -7.87
N THR A 13 -15.31 -15.58 -7.78
CA THR A 13 -15.86 -16.55 -8.74
C THR A 13 -16.80 -15.94 -9.78
N GLU A 14 -16.94 -14.62 -9.83
CA GLU A 14 -17.53 -13.99 -11.01
C GLU A 14 -16.52 -14.05 -12.16
N LYS A 15 -16.59 -15.11 -12.97
CA LYS A 15 -16.06 -15.07 -14.34
C LYS A 15 -16.60 -13.80 -15.00
N PRO A 16 -15.77 -13.03 -15.73
CA PRO A 16 -16.27 -11.89 -16.48
C PRO A 16 -17.44 -12.37 -17.31
N SER A 17 -18.65 -11.90 -16.99
CA SER A 17 -19.82 -12.22 -17.81
C SER A 17 -19.43 -11.87 -19.23
N GLU A 18 -19.69 -12.77 -20.17
CA GLU A 18 -19.52 -12.61 -21.62
C GLU A 18 -20.49 -11.55 -22.16
N LYS A 19 -20.53 -10.39 -21.50
CA LYS A 19 -21.14 -9.17 -21.99
C LYS A 19 -20.15 -8.64 -23.00
N SER A 20 -20.58 -8.74 -24.25
CA SER A 20 -19.99 -8.09 -25.42
C SER A 20 -19.25 -6.82 -25.03
N ILE A 21 -17.99 -6.72 -25.48
CA ILE A 21 -17.21 -5.48 -25.43
C ILE A 21 -18.15 -4.38 -25.91
N PRO A 22 -18.48 -3.37 -25.08
CA PRO A 22 -19.37 -2.30 -25.51
C PRO A 22 -18.71 -1.64 -26.71
N GLN A 23 -19.24 -1.89 -27.90
CA GLN A 23 -18.80 -1.30 -29.15
C GLN A 23 -19.32 0.14 -29.16
N LYS A 24 -18.80 0.95 -28.25
CA LYS A 24 -18.99 2.38 -28.14
C LYS A 24 -17.61 3.00 -28.15
N ASP A 25 -17.49 4.15 -28.79
CA ASP A 25 -16.25 4.95 -28.89
C ASP A 25 -15.54 5.17 -27.53
N GLY A 26 -16.28 5.05 -26.42
CA GLY A 26 -15.74 5.06 -25.06
C GLY A 26 -14.80 3.89 -24.70
N PHE A 27 -14.89 2.71 -25.32
CA PHE A 27 -14.00 1.58 -24.99
C PHE A 27 -12.56 1.85 -25.43
N VAL A 28 -12.38 2.39 -26.64
CA VAL A 28 -11.06 2.81 -27.14
C VAL A 28 -10.50 3.92 -26.26
N GLN A 29 -11.33 4.90 -25.87
CA GLN A 29 -10.92 5.99 -24.97
C GLN A 29 -10.48 5.47 -23.59
N VAL A 30 -11.19 4.49 -23.04
CA VAL A 30 -10.82 3.85 -21.75
C VAL A 30 -9.46 3.15 -21.87
N ILE A 31 -9.21 2.43 -22.96
CA ILE A 31 -7.92 1.76 -23.19
C ILE A 31 -6.78 2.78 -23.32
N GLU A 32 -6.97 3.85 -24.11
CA GLU A 32 -5.93 4.85 -24.30
C GLU A 32 -5.62 5.63 -23.02
N GLU A 33 -6.64 5.97 -22.22
CA GLU A 33 -6.42 6.58 -20.91
C GLU A 33 -5.72 5.62 -19.94
N ALA A 34 -6.04 4.32 -19.97
CA ALA A 34 -5.36 3.31 -19.16
C ALA A 34 -3.87 3.19 -19.54
N LYS A 35 -3.54 3.18 -20.84
CA LYS A 35 -2.15 3.18 -21.32
C LYS A 35 -1.40 4.43 -20.85
N ARG A 36 -2.00 5.61 -21.02
CA ARG A 36 -1.41 6.88 -20.57
C ARG A 36 -1.11 6.86 -19.06
N ARG A 37 -2.04 6.33 -18.25
CA ARG A 37 -1.83 6.17 -16.79
C ARG A 37 -0.71 5.18 -16.48
N ALA A 38 -0.61 4.07 -17.22
CA ALA A 38 0.47 3.09 -17.04
C ALA A 38 1.85 3.72 -17.32
N GLU A 39 1.98 4.52 -18.38
CA GLU A 39 3.23 5.25 -18.68
C GLU A 39 3.59 6.25 -17.57
N VAL A 40 2.60 6.96 -17.00
CA VAL A 40 2.82 7.86 -15.87
C VAL A 40 3.29 7.09 -14.64
N ILE A 41 2.71 5.92 -14.36
CA ILE A 41 3.13 5.06 -13.24
C ILE A 41 4.57 4.58 -13.43
N GLU A 42 4.98 4.24 -14.65
CA GLU A 42 6.35 3.81 -14.90
C GLU A 42 7.36 4.93 -14.65
N LYS A 43 7.06 6.16 -15.10
CA LYS A 43 7.85 7.35 -14.77
C LYS A 43 7.87 7.62 -13.26
N LEU A 44 6.74 7.43 -12.59
CA LEU A 44 6.66 7.58 -11.13
C LEU A 44 7.62 6.62 -10.41
N LYS A 45 7.67 5.35 -10.80
CA LYS A 45 8.62 4.37 -10.25
C LYS A 45 10.07 4.80 -10.46
N GLN A 46 10.41 5.27 -11.66
CA GLN A 46 11.75 5.76 -11.96
C GLN A 46 12.14 6.93 -11.06
N ILE A 47 11.24 7.90 -10.88
CA ILE A 47 11.46 9.04 -9.98
C ILE A 47 11.67 8.55 -8.56
N VAL A 48 10.82 7.64 -8.05
CA VAL A 48 10.95 7.04 -6.71
C VAL A 48 12.34 6.42 -6.50
N LEU A 49 12.82 5.64 -7.48
CA LEU A 49 14.15 5.03 -7.40
C LEU A 49 15.29 6.06 -7.47
N GLN A 50 15.12 7.14 -8.24
CA GLN A 50 16.12 8.22 -8.33
C GLN A 50 16.26 9.03 -7.04
N VAL A 51 15.16 9.19 -6.29
CA VAL A 51 15.14 10.05 -5.10
C VAL A 51 15.45 9.30 -3.81
N THR A 52 15.28 7.98 -3.81
CA THR A 52 15.64 7.11 -2.70
C THR A 52 17.10 6.67 -2.82
N ARG A 53 17.67 6.25 -1.69
CA ARG A 53 19.03 5.70 -1.63
C ARG A 53 18.98 4.23 -1.31
N LYS A 54 20.11 3.53 -1.48
CA LYS A 54 20.22 2.12 -1.12
C LYS A 54 19.81 1.87 0.33
N GLU A 55 20.15 2.78 1.25
CA GLU A 55 19.85 2.66 2.68
C GLU A 55 18.38 2.93 3.01
N ASP A 56 17.63 3.56 2.09
CA ASP A 56 16.20 3.77 2.25
C ASP A 56 15.40 2.48 1.97
N TRP A 57 16.03 1.43 1.43
CA TRP A 57 15.44 0.13 1.15
C TRP A 57 16.11 -0.96 1.99
N ILE A 58 15.30 -1.91 2.49
CA ILE A 58 15.78 -3.11 3.18
C ILE A 58 15.23 -4.36 2.48
N ASP A 59 15.96 -5.46 2.60
CA ASP A 59 15.47 -6.77 2.17
C ASP A 59 14.66 -7.41 3.30
N TYR A 60 13.36 -7.61 3.06
CA TYR A 60 12.46 -8.33 3.95
C TYR A 60 11.83 -9.54 3.24
N GLY A 61 12.60 -10.22 2.38
CA GLY A 61 12.11 -11.21 1.42
C GLY A 61 11.62 -10.58 0.12
N GLU A 62 11.24 -9.30 0.19
CA GLU A 62 11.01 -8.40 -0.93
C GLU A 62 11.56 -6.99 -0.59
N PRO A 63 11.83 -6.14 -1.59
CA PRO A 63 12.29 -4.77 -1.35
C PRO A 63 11.27 -3.98 -0.53
N TYR A 64 11.65 -3.61 0.69
CA TYR A 64 10.80 -2.88 1.61
C TYR A 64 11.35 -1.47 1.84
N LEU A 65 10.49 -0.47 1.67
CA LEU A 65 10.87 0.93 1.86
C LEU A 65 10.82 1.31 3.34
N THR A 66 11.94 1.79 3.86
CA THR A 66 12.02 2.28 5.25
C THR A 66 11.27 3.60 5.45
N ALA A 67 11.05 3.96 6.72
CA ALA A 67 10.42 5.23 7.06
C ALA A 67 11.20 6.46 6.54
N SER A 68 12.53 6.42 6.44
CA SER A 68 13.31 7.52 5.87
C SER A 68 13.08 7.66 4.36
N GLY A 69 13.03 6.51 3.66
CA GLY A 69 12.69 6.45 2.24
C GLY A 69 11.30 6.99 1.95
N ALA A 70 10.31 6.51 2.69
CA ALA A 70 8.92 6.98 2.58
C ALA A 70 8.82 8.49 2.78
N LYS A 71 9.51 9.05 3.79
CA LYS A 71 9.54 10.50 4.05
C LYS A 71 10.20 11.30 2.93
N ARG A 72 11.23 10.77 2.24
CA ARG A 72 11.82 11.45 1.07
C ARG A 72 10.83 11.52 -0.08
N ILE A 73 10.22 10.39 -0.42
CA ILE A 73 9.19 10.31 -1.48
C ILE A 73 8.06 11.28 -1.16
N ALA A 74 7.51 11.20 0.05
CA ALA A 74 6.39 12.03 0.48
C ALA A 74 6.67 13.54 0.34
N ARG A 75 7.88 14.00 0.66
CA ARG A 75 8.28 15.40 0.48
C ARG A 75 8.30 15.85 -0.97
N ILE A 76 8.76 14.99 -1.88
CA ILE A 76 8.88 15.33 -3.31
C ILE A 76 7.51 15.40 -3.97
N PHE A 77 6.60 14.50 -3.58
CA PHE A 77 5.24 14.48 -4.10
C PHE A 77 4.27 15.36 -3.32
N GLY A 78 4.70 16.03 -2.24
CA GLY A 78 3.82 16.87 -1.43
C GLY A 78 2.73 16.09 -0.71
N VAL A 79 3.02 14.84 -0.33
CA VAL A 79 2.12 14.01 0.50
C VAL A 79 2.19 14.53 1.93
N SER A 80 1.04 14.87 2.50
CA SER A 80 0.90 15.13 3.92
C SER A 80 0.38 13.89 4.64
N TRP A 81 0.67 13.78 5.94
CA TRP A 81 0.19 12.67 6.74
C TRP A 81 -0.10 13.09 8.18
N LYS A 82 -1.03 12.38 8.81
CA LYS A 82 -1.29 12.44 10.24
C LYS A 82 -1.31 11.00 10.78
N ILE A 83 -0.42 10.72 11.71
CA ILE A 83 -0.31 9.42 12.36
C ILE A 83 -0.95 9.53 13.75
N GLU A 84 -1.84 8.61 14.07
CA GLU A 84 -2.49 8.53 15.39
C GLU A 84 -1.60 7.82 16.40
N GLU A 85 -1.89 7.99 17.69
CA GLU A 85 -1.17 7.27 18.73
C GLU A 85 -1.37 5.76 18.57
N PRO A 86 -0.28 4.96 18.65
CA PRO A 86 -0.39 3.52 18.48
C PRO A 86 -1.08 2.88 19.68
N SER A 87 -1.92 1.88 19.43
CA SER A 87 -2.39 0.96 20.46
C SER A 87 -1.39 -0.19 20.65
N ILE A 88 -1.29 -0.68 21.89
CA ILE A 88 -0.42 -1.79 22.27
C ILE A 88 -1.29 -2.95 22.75
N GLU A 89 -1.02 -4.15 22.23
CA GLU A 89 -1.59 -5.40 22.71
C GLU A 89 -0.45 -6.29 23.23
N GLU A 90 -0.55 -6.72 24.49
CA GLU A 90 0.37 -7.67 25.11
C GLU A 90 -0.24 -9.08 25.07
N PHE A 91 0.57 -10.06 24.68
CA PHE A 91 0.19 -11.47 24.59
C PHE A 91 0.68 -12.23 25.83
N GLU A 92 0.02 -13.36 26.14
CA GLU A 92 0.31 -14.18 27.32
C GLU A 92 1.75 -14.73 27.37
N ASP A 93 2.41 -14.86 26.21
CA ASP A 93 3.80 -15.32 26.08
C ASP A 93 4.85 -14.20 26.22
N GLY A 94 4.42 -12.99 26.63
CA GLY A 94 5.30 -11.84 26.86
C GLY A 94 5.66 -11.05 25.60
N HIS A 95 5.12 -11.42 24.44
CA HIS A 95 5.24 -10.64 23.23
C HIS A 95 4.23 -9.48 23.21
N PHE A 96 4.54 -8.41 22.49
CA PHE A 96 3.61 -7.30 22.23
C PHE A 96 3.44 -7.02 20.72
N GLN A 97 2.36 -6.32 20.38
CA GLN A 97 2.07 -5.80 19.04
C GLN A 97 1.62 -4.34 19.13
N TYR A 98 2.19 -3.51 18.26
CA TYR A 98 1.75 -2.14 18.02
C TYR A 98 0.82 -2.09 16.81
N THR A 99 -0.31 -1.39 16.93
CA THR A 99 -1.19 -1.07 15.81
C THR A 99 -1.31 0.44 15.69
N CYS A 100 -1.13 0.99 14.50
CA CYS A 100 -1.14 2.42 14.25
C CYS A 100 -1.98 2.76 13.02
N PHE A 101 -2.74 3.85 13.10
CA PHE A 101 -3.56 4.34 12.00
C PHE A 101 -2.95 5.62 11.44
N GLY A 102 -2.86 5.70 10.12
CA GLY A 102 -2.33 6.85 9.40
C GLY A 102 -3.32 7.37 8.36
N LYS A 103 -3.53 8.68 8.34
CA LYS A 103 -4.21 9.37 7.25
C LYS A 103 -3.18 10.03 6.35
N PHE A 104 -3.28 9.80 5.05
CA PHE A 104 -2.36 10.32 4.04
C PHE A 104 -3.13 11.09 2.99
N SER A 105 -2.68 12.30 2.67
CA SER A 105 -3.38 13.17 1.73
C SER A 105 -2.44 13.63 0.62
N PHE A 106 -2.92 13.57 -0.63
CA PHE A 106 -2.21 14.03 -1.83
C PHE A 106 -3.22 14.48 -2.89
N ALA A 107 -2.99 15.66 -3.48
CA ALA A 107 -3.80 16.19 -4.58
C ALA A 107 -5.33 16.17 -4.32
N GLY A 108 -5.75 16.45 -3.08
CA GLY A 108 -7.16 16.46 -2.67
C GLY A 108 -7.78 15.07 -2.42
N VAL A 109 -7.00 14.00 -2.53
CA VAL A 109 -7.39 12.63 -2.18
C VAL A 109 -6.81 12.29 -0.81
N GLU A 110 -7.60 11.64 0.05
CA GLU A 110 -7.17 11.11 1.33
C GLU A 110 -7.39 9.59 1.37
N ILE A 111 -6.40 8.88 1.92
CA ILE A 111 -6.49 7.46 2.26
C ILE A 111 -6.21 7.25 3.74
N THR A 112 -6.77 6.19 4.32
CA THR A 112 -6.47 5.75 5.68
C THR A 112 -5.89 4.35 5.63
N GLU A 113 -4.75 4.15 6.26
CA GLU A 113 -4.04 2.88 6.29
C GLU A 113 -3.71 2.46 7.72
N THR A 114 -3.56 1.15 7.92
CA THR A 114 -3.21 0.56 9.22
C THR A 114 -1.83 -0.08 9.13
N GLY A 115 -0.93 0.30 10.03
CA GLY A 115 0.36 -0.35 10.22
C GLY A 115 0.35 -1.22 11.47
N VAL A 116 0.93 -2.42 11.37
CA VAL A 116 1.08 -3.35 12.49
C VAL A 116 2.55 -3.74 12.60
N ALA A 117 3.09 -3.76 13.82
CA ALA A 117 4.44 -4.24 14.08
C ALA A 117 4.44 -5.11 15.35
N SER A 118 4.91 -6.36 15.23
CA SER A 118 4.98 -7.29 16.36
C SER A 118 6.41 -7.44 16.87
N SER A 119 6.59 -7.60 18.18
CA SER A 119 7.85 -8.07 18.77
C SER A 119 8.32 -9.44 18.26
N ARG A 120 7.43 -10.21 17.62
CA ARG A 120 7.75 -11.46 16.93
C ARG A 120 8.30 -11.24 15.52
N ASP A 121 8.14 -10.04 14.95
CA ASP A 121 8.68 -9.72 13.62
C ASP A 121 10.19 -9.51 13.68
N LYS A 122 10.89 -10.03 12.66
CA LYS A 122 12.33 -9.85 12.49
C LYS A 122 12.74 -8.36 12.44
N MET A 123 11.80 -7.48 12.04
CA MET A 123 12.03 -6.03 12.01
C MET A 123 12.23 -5.43 13.41
N LEU A 124 11.57 -5.99 14.43
CA LEU A 124 11.65 -5.52 15.82
C LEU A 124 12.55 -6.41 16.69
N SER A 125 12.79 -7.66 16.32
CA SER A 125 13.63 -8.60 17.08
C SER A 125 15.13 -8.26 17.09
N GLY A 126 15.54 -7.16 16.45
CA GLY A 126 16.92 -6.66 16.40
C GLY A 126 17.08 -5.22 16.90
N MET A 127 16.05 -4.61 17.49
CA MET A 127 16.22 -3.35 18.22
C MET A 127 16.82 -3.64 19.61
N PRO A 128 17.91 -2.96 20.00
CA PRO A 128 18.53 -3.10 21.32
C PRO A 128 17.61 -2.65 22.47
#